data_AF-A0A378A672-F1
#
_entry.id   AF-A0A378A672-F1
#
_cell.length_a   1.000
_cell.length_b   1.000
_cell.length_c   1.000
_cell.angle_alpha   90.00
_cell.angle_beta   90.00
_cell.angle_gamma   90.00
#
_symmetry.space_group_name_H-M   'P 1'
#
loop_
_entity.id
_entity.type
_entity.pdbx_description
1 polymer ?
#
loop_
_entity_poly.entity_id
_entity_poly.type
_entity_poly.pdbx_seq_one_letter_code
_entity_poly.pdbx_strand_id
1 'polypeptide(L)'
;MNDFITEAWLRANHTLSEGGEIHLPADARLTPSARELLESRHLRVKFLDRQGRLFVEDDEQTPQPVHVLTSSDHPPQACCELCHQPVGKKPDTLTHLTADTLVAKNDPRLAFRAVLDSTIALTVWLQIELAEPWQPWLTDIRSRLGNIMRADALEEPLAAQSDSRIQRGAAASSVPSAAALPGSRSPGAGGPPWARCRAA
;
A
#
# COMPACT_ATOMS: atom_id res chain seq x y z
N MET A 1 -40.56 6.31 -24.76
CA MET A 1 -40.43 5.35 -23.65
C MET A 1 -39.14 4.62 -23.88
N ASN A 2 -38.16 4.79 -22.99
CA ASN A 2 -36.84 4.18 -23.13
C ASN A 2 -36.94 2.72 -22.66
N ASP A 3 -37.05 1.80 -23.61
CA ASP A 3 -37.16 0.38 -23.29
C ASP A 3 -35.76 -0.18 -22.96
N PHE A 4 -35.63 -0.70 -21.75
CA PHE A 4 -34.42 -1.41 -21.33
C PHE A 4 -34.44 -2.82 -21.91
N ILE A 5 -33.43 -3.15 -22.71
CA ILE A 5 -33.27 -4.50 -23.25
C ILE A 5 -32.55 -5.36 -22.21
N THR A 6 -33.29 -6.36 -21.72
CA THR A 6 -32.80 -7.37 -20.80
C THR A 6 -32.32 -8.61 -21.54
N GLU A 7 -31.45 -9.38 -20.91
CA GLU A 7 -30.99 -10.69 -21.40
C GLU A 7 -32.16 -11.63 -21.76
N ALA A 8 -33.22 -11.63 -20.93
CA ALA A 8 -34.42 -12.44 -21.16
C ALA A 8 -35.16 -12.03 -22.44
N TRP A 9 -35.20 -10.72 -22.73
CA TRP A 9 -35.80 -10.19 -23.95
C TRP A 9 -35.01 -10.60 -25.19
N LEU A 10 -33.67 -10.58 -25.13
CA LEU A 10 -32.80 -11.02 -26.24
C LEU A 10 -32.99 -12.51 -26.54
N ARG A 11 -33.09 -13.36 -25.51
CA ARG A 11 -33.36 -14.80 -25.67
C ARG A 11 -34.73 -15.10 -26.23
N ALA A 12 -35.74 -14.28 -25.92
CA ALA A 12 -37.11 -14.48 -26.38
C ALA A 12 -37.34 -14.03 -27.83
N ASN A 13 -36.66 -12.98 -28.29
CA ASN A 13 -36.95 -12.32 -29.56
C ASN A 13 -35.91 -12.58 -30.67
N HIS A 14 -34.72 -13.08 -30.33
CA HIS A 14 -33.66 -13.33 -31.31
C HIS A 14 -33.09 -14.75 -31.21
N THR A 15 -32.76 -15.33 -32.37
CA THR A 15 -32.00 -16.57 -32.45
C THR A 15 -30.52 -16.25 -32.20
N LEU A 16 -30.04 -16.55 -30.99
CA LEU A 16 -28.68 -16.30 -30.51
C LEU A 16 -27.65 -17.30 -31.08
N SER A 17 -27.60 -17.45 -32.40
CA SER A 17 -26.60 -18.26 -33.10
C SER A 17 -25.22 -17.58 -33.06
N GLU A 18 -24.16 -18.35 -32.80
CA GLU A 18 -22.78 -17.83 -32.71
C GLU A 18 -22.38 -17.06 -33.98
N GLY A 19 -21.93 -15.81 -33.81
CA GLY A 19 -21.56 -14.92 -34.92
C GLY A 19 -22.73 -14.30 -35.70
N GLY A 20 -23.97 -14.44 -35.22
CA GLY A 20 -25.15 -13.81 -35.80
C GLY A 20 -25.17 -12.29 -35.68
N GLU A 21 -25.91 -11.64 -36.58
CA GLU A 21 -26.18 -10.21 -36.54
C GLU A 21 -27.52 -9.94 -35.85
N ILE A 22 -27.55 -9.04 -34.86
CA ILE A 22 -28.77 -8.64 -34.15
C ILE A 22 -29.06 -7.17 -34.40
N HIS A 23 -30.29 -6.89 -34.78
CA HIS A 23 -30.79 -5.58 -35.13
C HIS A 23 -31.59 -5.03 -33.95
N LEU A 24 -31.03 -4.03 -33.26
CA LEU A 24 -31.69 -3.38 -32.12
C LEU A 24 -32.11 -1.95 -32.49
N PRO A 25 -33.21 -1.42 -31.93
CA PRO A 25 -33.55 -0.01 -32.11
C PRO A 25 -32.53 0.89 -31.42
N ALA A 26 -32.18 2.02 -32.04
CA ALA A 26 -31.12 2.93 -31.55
C ALA A 26 -31.40 3.54 -30.17
N ASP A 27 -32.67 3.65 -29.79
CA ASP A 27 -33.12 4.22 -28.52
C ASP A 27 -33.04 3.22 -27.33
N ALA A 28 -32.62 1.98 -27.58
CA ALA A 28 -32.59 0.93 -26.57
C ALA A 28 -31.34 0.98 -25.69
N ARG A 29 -31.56 0.96 -24.37
CA ARG A 29 -30.47 0.84 -23.39
C ARG A 29 -30.30 -0.62 -22.98
N LEU A 30 -29.11 -1.17 -23.20
CA LEU A 30 -28.75 -2.53 -22.79
C LEU A 30 -28.45 -2.59 -21.28
N THR A 31 -28.99 -3.60 -20.61
CA THR A 31 -28.55 -3.96 -19.25
C THR A 31 -27.17 -4.62 -19.27
N PRO A 32 -26.38 -4.54 -18.18
CA PRO A 32 -25.05 -5.16 -18.13
C PRO A 32 -25.05 -6.65 -18.51
N SER A 33 -26.01 -7.42 -18.01
CA SER A 33 -26.17 -8.84 -18.32
C SER A 33 -26.52 -9.10 -19.80
N ALA A 34 -27.23 -8.17 -20.46
CA ALA A 34 -27.50 -8.25 -21.89
C ALA A 34 -26.23 -8.00 -22.73
N ARG A 35 -25.37 -7.08 -22.28
CA ARG A 35 -24.08 -6.80 -22.92
C ARG A 35 -23.13 -7.99 -22.82
N GLU A 36 -23.01 -8.58 -21.64
CA GLU A 36 -22.17 -9.77 -21.40
C GLU A 36 -22.62 -10.96 -22.26
N LEU A 37 -23.94 -11.16 -22.42
CA LEU A 37 -24.47 -12.21 -23.30
C LEU A 37 -24.06 -12.00 -24.78
N LEU A 38 -24.12 -10.76 -25.28
CA LEU A 38 -23.77 -10.42 -26.66
C LEU A 38 -22.26 -10.61 -26.91
N GLU A 39 -21.44 -10.19 -25.96
CA GLU A 39 -19.97 -10.36 -26.01
C GLU A 39 -19.57 -11.84 -25.98
N SER A 40 -20.15 -12.64 -25.09
CA SER A 40 -19.85 -14.08 -24.93
C SER A 40 -20.14 -14.92 -26.19
N ARG A 41 -21.07 -14.47 -27.04
CA ARG A 41 -21.49 -15.16 -28.27
C ARG A 41 -20.95 -14.51 -29.55
N HIS A 42 -20.09 -13.50 -29.41
CA HIS A 42 -19.52 -12.72 -30.50
C HIS A 42 -20.57 -12.18 -31.48
N LEU A 43 -21.70 -11.69 -30.95
CA LEU A 43 -22.80 -11.19 -31.75
C LEU A 43 -22.52 -9.76 -32.20
N ARG A 44 -22.69 -9.47 -33.50
CA ARG A 44 -22.56 -8.11 -34.03
C ARG A 44 -23.89 -7.39 -33.88
N VAL A 45 -23.92 -6.39 -33.01
CA VAL A 45 -25.10 -5.54 -32.80
C VAL A 45 -25.07 -4.36 -33.77
N LYS A 46 -26.11 -4.23 -34.59
CA LYS A 46 -26.33 -3.06 -35.45
C LYS A 46 -27.56 -2.31 -34.95
N PHE A 47 -27.38 -1.05 -34.59
CA PHE A 47 -28.47 -0.19 -34.16
C PHE A 47 -29.15 0.45 -35.37
N LEU A 48 -30.47 0.35 -35.45
CA LEU A 48 -31.30 0.90 -36.53
C LEU A 48 -32.17 2.04 -35.99
N ASP A 49 -31.96 3.24 -36.54
CA ASP A 49 -32.88 4.36 -36.36
C ASP A 49 -34.18 4.17 -37.16
N ARG A 50 -35.27 4.86 -36.77
CA ARG A 50 -36.53 4.93 -37.54
C ARG A 50 -36.37 5.47 -38.98
N GLN A 51 -35.18 5.95 -39.35
CA GLN A 51 -34.85 6.48 -40.68
C GLN A 51 -33.86 5.60 -41.46
N GLY A 52 -33.55 4.37 -40.99
CA GLY A 52 -32.77 3.38 -41.73
C GLY A 52 -31.28 3.70 -41.89
N ARG A 53 -30.71 4.56 -41.02
CA ARG A 53 -29.27 4.83 -40.97
C ARG A 53 -28.60 3.92 -39.96
N LEU A 54 -27.49 3.31 -40.36
CA LEU A 54 -26.67 2.44 -39.53
C LEU A 54 -25.62 3.30 -38.81
N PHE A 55 -25.57 3.25 -37.50
CA PHE A 55 -24.49 3.82 -36.70
C PHE A 55 -23.65 2.69 -36.10
N VAL A 56 -22.33 2.79 -36.28
CA VAL A 56 -21.34 2.02 -35.51
C VAL A 56 -20.96 2.93 -34.35
N GLU A 57 -21.12 2.46 -33.11
CA GLU A 57 -20.52 3.14 -31.97
C GLU A 57 -19.00 3.01 -32.13
N ASP A 58 -18.31 4.14 -32.36
CA ASP A 58 -16.86 4.18 -32.32
C ASP A 58 -16.40 3.86 -30.88
N ASP A 59 -15.69 2.74 -30.76
CA ASP A 59 -15.02 2.20 -29.57
C ASP A 59 -13.85 3.08 -29.04
N GLU A 60 -13.82 4.38 -29.30
CA GLU A 60 -12.66 5.25 -29.04
C GLU A 60 -12.81 6.14 -27.80
N GLN A 61 -13.42 5.60 -26.74
CA GLN A 61 -13.24 6.12 -25.38
C GLN A 61 -12.69 5.01 -24.51
N THR A 62 -11.42 4.67 -24.75
CA THR A 62 -10.63 3.90 -23.80
C THR A 62 -10.69 4.62 -22.45
N PRO A 63 -11.23 3.99 -21.39
CA PRO A 63 -11.29 4.62 -20.09
C PRO A 63 -9.86 4.95 -19.66
N GLN A 64 -9.56 6.24 -19.49
CA GLN A 64 -8.24 6.66 -19.06
C GLN A 64 -7.98 6.13 -17.64
N PRO A 65 -6.85 5.42 -17.43
CA PRO A 65 -6.55 4.84 -16.14
C PRO A 65 -6.17 5.96 -15.15
N VAL A 66 -7.14 6.37 -14.34
CA VAL A 66 -6.91 7.28 -13.21
C VAL A 66 -6.37 6.50 -12.01
N HIS A 67 -5.31 7.02 -11.38
CA HIS A 67 -4.76 6.39 -10.18
C HIS A 67 -5.74 6.54 -9.00
N VAL A 68 -6.22 5.41 -8.47
CA VAL A 68 -7.33 5.31 -7.50
C VAL A 68 -7.11 6.13 -6.22
N LEU A 69 -5.85 6.41 -5.86
CA LEU A 69 -5.50 7.10 -4.61
C LEU A 69 -5.10 8.58 -4.79
N THR A 70 -4.78 9.03 -6.00
CA THR A 70 -4.26 10.40 -6.22
C THR A 70 -5.06 11.19 -7.25
N SER A 71 -6.05 10.58 -7.92
CA SER A 71 -6.89 11.23 -8.95
C SER A 71 -6.09 11.95 -10.05
N SER A 72 -4.80 11.63 -10.19
CA SER A 72 -3.87 12.23 -11.13
C SER A 72 -3.80 11.37 -12.38
N ASP A 73 -3.94 11.99 -13.56
CA ASP A 73 -3.94 11.30 -14.86
C ASP A 73 -2.58 10.70 -15.23
N HIS A 74 -1.49 11.11 -14.58
CA HIS A 74 -0.15 10.59 -14.82
C HIS A 74 0.49 10.13 -13.51
N PRO A 75 0.89 8.85 -13.38
CA PRO A 75 1.75 8.45 -12.29
C PRO A 75 3.05 9.25 -12.38
N PRO A 76 3.61 9.73 -11.26
CA PRO A 76 4.91 10.40 -11.28
C PRO A 76 5.93 9.48 -11.95
N GLN A 77 6.70 10.02 -12.89
CA GLN A 77 7.72 9.25 -13.59
C GLN A 77 8.84 8.93 -12.62
N ALA A 78 8.85 7.71 -12.09
CA ALA A 78 9.87 7.29 -11.16
C ALA A 78 11.20 7.04 -11.87
N CYS A 79 12.29 7.52 -11.28
CA CYS A 79 13.65 7.36 -11.76
C CYS A 79 14.39 6.30 -10.92
N CYS A 80 15.26 5.53 -11.57
CA CYS A 80 16.17 4.64 -10.85
C CYS A 80 17.24 5.46 -10.14
N GLU A 81 17.46 5.25 -8.84
CA GLU A 81 18.47 6.00 -8.08
C GLU A 81 19.90 5.79 -8.60
N LEU A 82 20.21 4.60 -9.14
CA LEU A 82 21.57 4.27 -9.56
C LEU A 82 21.97 4.92 -10.90
N CYS A 83 21.05 5.00 -11.85
CA CYS A 83 21.34 5.52 -13.20
C CYS A 83 20.62 6.83 -13.53
N HIS A 84 19.76 7.31 -12.62
CA HIS A 84 18.90 8.49 -12.78
C HIS A 84 18.04 8.48 -14.05
N GLN A 85 17.88 7.32 -14.68
CA GLN A 85 17.04 7.17 -15.86
C GLN A 85 15.59 6.94 -15.46
N PRO A 86 14.64 7.53 -16.19
CA PRO A 86 13.24 7.25 -15.98
C PRO A 86 12.92 5.78 -16.30
N VAL A 87 12.16 5.15 -15.42
CA VAL A 87 11.78 3.74 -15.57
C VAL A 87 10.36 3.65 -16.13
N GLY A 88 10.24 3.41 -17.44
CA GLY A 88 8.92 3.33 -18.10
C GLY A 88 8.10 2.09 -17.69
N LYS A 89 8.76 0.95 -17.43
CA LYS A 89 8.13 -0.25 -16.87
C LYS A 89 8.97 -0.73 -15.70
N LYS A 90 8.38 -0.76 -14.50
CA LYS A 90 9.05 -1.20 -13.28
C LYS A 90 9.52 -2.66 -13.43
N PRO A 91 10.85 -2.93 -13.41
CA PRO A 91 11.36 -4.29 -13.39
C PRO A 91 11.19 -4.90 -11.99
N ASP A 92 11.14 -6.23 -11.89
CA ASP A 92 10.95 -6.90 -10.60
C ASP A 92 12.14 -6.70 -9.64
N THR A 93 13.32 -6.34 -10.13
CA THR A 93 14.50 -6.11 -9.27
C THR A 93 14.44 -4.78 -8.51
N LEU A 94 13.53 -3.86 -8.90
CA LEU A 94 13.39 -2.54 -8.31
C LEU A 94 12.11 -2.42 -7.48
N THR A 95 12.15 -1.56 -6.48
CA THR A 95 10.97 -1.17 -5.69
C THR A 95 11.00 0.31 -5.36
N HIS A 96 9.82 0.87 -5.10
CA HIS A 96 9.67 2.29 -4.82
C HIS A 96 10.20 2.58 -3.42
N LEU A 97 11.11 3.55 -3.33
CA LEU A 97 11.54 4.13 -2.07
C LEU A 97 10.72 5.37 -1.75
N THR A 98 10.43 6.20 -2.76
CA THR A 98 9.51 7.33 -2.70
C THR A 98 8.57 7.26 -3.91
N ALA A 99 7.70 8.26 -4.08
CA ALA A 99 6.79 8.31 -5.23
C ALA A 99 7.54 8.44 -6.58
N ASP A 100 8.74 9.02 -6.55
CA ASP A 100 9.56 9.36 -7.71
C ASP A 100 10.89 8.59 -7.78
N THR A 101 11.24 7.81 -6.75
CA THR A 101 12.52 7.08 -6.71
C THR A 101 12.33 5.58 -6.60
N LEU A 102 12.97 4.86 -7.52
CA LEU A 102 13.08 3.40 -7.54
C LEU A 102 14.49 2.97 -7.13
N VAL A 103 14.56 2.02 -6.20
CA VAL A 103 15.80 1.47 -5.67
C VAL A 103 15.81 -0.05 -5.78
N ALA A 104 16.99 -0.65 -5.69
CA ALA A 104 17.10 -2.11 -5.66
C ALA A 104 16.42 -2.68 -4.41
N LYS A 105 15.85 -3.88 -4.51
CA LYS A 105 15.24 -4.56 -3.35
C LYS A 105 16.20 -4.78 -2.15
N ASN A 106 17.52 -4.74 -2.38
CA ASN A 106 18.56 -4.85 -1.34
C ASN A 106 19.02 -3.50 -0.79
N ASP A 107 18.28 -2.42 -1.03
CA ASP A 107 18.61 -1.10 -0.52
C ASP A 107 18.55 -1.05 1.02
N PRO A 108 19.54 -0.45 1.70
CA PRO A 108 19.57 -0.39 3.16
C PRO A 108 18.41 0.39 3.79
N ARG A 109 17.84 1.40 3.09
CA ARG A 109 16.70 2.17 3.59
C ARG A 109 15.42 1.33 3.54
N LEU A 110 15.26 0.47 2.53
CA LEU A 110 14.20 -0.55 2.54
C LEU A 110 14.38 -1.58 3.67
N ALA A 111 15.61 -2.03 3.91
CA ALA A 111 15.89 -2.94 5.02
C ALA A 111 15.52 -2.30 6.36
N PHE A 112 15.84 -1.02 6.55
CA PHE A 112 15.40 -0.24 7.71
C PHE A 112 13.87 -0.19 7.83
N ARG A 113 13.14 0.11 6.75
CA ARG A 113 11.66 0.09 6.75
C ARG A 113 11.09 -1.28 7.07
N ALA A 114 11.68 -2.36 6.56
CA ALA A 114 11.25 -3.72 6.86
C ALA A 114 11.35 -4.03 8.36
N VAL A 115 12.41 -3.55 9.03
CA VAL A 115 12.57 -3.69 10.48
C VAL A 115 11.53 -2.84 11.24
N LEU A 116 11.27 -1.60 10.81
CA LEU A 116 10.23 -0.76 11.40
C LEU A 116 8.84 -1.42 11.29
N ASP A 117 8.49 -1.91 10.10
CA ASP A 117 7.21 -2.56 9.84
C ASP A 117 7.04 -3.82 10.68
N SER A 118 8.07 -4.66 10.76
CA SER A 118 8.09 -5.85 11.63
C SER A 118 7.90 -5.49 13.10
N THR A 119 8.49 -4.38 13.55
CA THR A 119 8.38 -3.90 14.95
C THR A 119 6.98 -3.34 15.23
N ILE A 120 6.38 -2.64 14.27
CA ILE A 120 4.99 -2.18 14.36
C ILE A 120 4.04 -3.38 14.44
N ALA A 121 4.24 -4.40 13.60
CA ALA A 121 3.46 -5.63 13.64
C ALA A 121 3.57 -6.36 14.99
N LEU A 122 4.79 -6.46 15.55
CA LEU A 122 5.01 -7.00 16.89
C LEU A 122 4.26 -6.19 17.96
N THR A 123 4.30 -4.86 17.86
CA THR A 123 3.61 -3.98 18.80
C THR A 123 2.10 -4.21 18.75
N VAL A 124 1.52 -4.33 17.55
CA VAL A 124 0.09 -4.64 17.36
C VAL A 124 -0.25 -6.02 17.92
N TRP A 125 0.60 -7.02 17.71
CA TRP A 125 0.40 -8.33 18.30
C TRP A 125 0.38 -8.27 19.84
N LEU A 126 1.33 -7.56 20.45
CA LEU A 126 1.34 -7.35 21.91
C LEU A 126 0.11 -6.60 22.41
N GLN A 127 -0.48 -5.70 21.62
CA GLN A 127 -1.74 -5.04 21.96
C GLN A 127 -2.93 -6.01 21.96
N ILE A 128 -2.83 -7.16 21.32
CA ILE A 128 -3.89 -8.18 21.38
C ILE A 128 -3.70 -9.05 22.64
N GLU A 129 -2.46 -9.43 22.94
CA GLU A 129 -2.13 -10.33 24.04
C GLU A 129 -2.15 -9.66 25.41
N LEU A 130 -1.76 -8.38 25.50
CA LEU A 130 -1.60 -7.66 26.76
C LEU A 130 -2.77 -6.71 26.99
N ALA A 131 -3.46 -6.86 28.12
CA ALA A 131 -4.46 -5.90 28.59
C ALA A 131 -3.82 -4.67 29.24
N GLU A 132 -4.62 -3.81 29.87
CA GLU A 132 -4.14 -2.72 30.72
C GLU A 132 -3.16 -3.23 31.80
N PRO A 133 -2.11 -2.46 32.17
CA PRO A 133 -1.88 -1.04 31.86
C PRO A 133 -1.02 -0.77 30.59
N TRP A 134 -0.76 -1.79 29.76
CA TRP A 134 0.24 -1.72 28.69
C TRP A 134 -0.27 -1.07 27.38
N GLN A 135 -1.59 -1.04 27.18
CA GLN A 135 -2.22 -0.52 25.96
C GLN A 135 -1.81 0.90 25.58
N PRO A 136 -1.76 1.87 26.52
CA PRO A 136 -1.32 3.23 26.20
C PRO A 136 0.13 3.29 25.72
N TRP A 137 1.00 2.48 26.32
CA TRP A 137 2.43 2.41 26.00
C TRP A 137 2.67 1.85 24.61
N LEU A 138 2.01 0.73 24.30
CA LEU A 138 2.11 0.09 22.99
C LEU A 138 1.50 0.98 21.89
N THR A 139 0.43 1.71 22.20
CA THR A 139 -0.14 2.71 21.28
C THR A 139 0.87 3.83 20.99
N ASP A 140 1.51 4.37 22.02
CA ASP A 140 2.52 5.43 21.88
C ASP A 140 3.73 4.94 21.06
N ILE A 141 4.23 3.72 21.32
CA ILE A 141 5.33 3.11 20.56
C ILE A 141 4.94 2.96 19.08
N ARG A 142 3.77 2.37 18.81
CA ARG A 142 3.27 2.17 17.45
C ARG A 142 3.14 3.49 16.69
N SER A 143 2.58 4.52 17.34
CA SER A 143 2.44 5.85 16.74
C SER A 143 3.79 6.50 16.44
N ARG A 144 4.77 6.41 17.34
CA ARG A 144 6.12 6.95 17.09
C ARG A 144 6.82 6.24 15.93
N LEU A 145 6.79 4.91 15.90
CA LEU A 145 7.38 4.14 14.81
C LEU A 145 6.72 4.46 13.47
N GLY A 146 5.38 4.59 13.44
CA GLY A 146 4.64 5.02 12.26
C GLY A 146 5.02 6.43 11.78
N ASN A 147 5.23 7.37 12.71
CA ASN A 147 5.68 8.72 12.36
C ASN A 147 7.09 8.74 11.77
N ILE A 148 8.01 7.92 12.31
CA ILE A 148 9.37 7.77 11.77
C ILE A 148 9.30 7.19 10.35
N MET A 149 8.52 6.13 10.15
CA MET A 149 8.38 5.51 8.82
C MET A 149 7.74 6.46 7.80
N ARG A 150 6.76 7.28 8.21
CA ARG A 150 6.15 8.30 7.37
C ARG A 150 7.15 9.40 6.99
N ALA A 151 7.89 9.93 7.97
CA ALA A 151 8.88 10.96 7.74
C ALA A 151 9.97 10.47 6.77
N ASP A 152 10.43 9.23 6.95
CA ASP A 152 11.36 8.60 6.00
C ASP A 152 10.72 8.42 4.61
N ALA A 153 9.46 8.03 4.49
CA ALA A 153 8.80 7.85 3.19
C ALA A 153 8.56 9.15 2.42
N LEU A 154 8.32 10.25 3.13
CA LEU A 154 8.04 11.57 2.54
C LEU A 154 9.28 12.47 2.45
N GLU A 155 10.42 12.02 2.98
CA GLU A 155 11.64 12.81 3.10
C GLU A 155 11.44 14.11 3.90
N GLU A 156 10.53 14.06 4.87
CA GLU A 156 10.22 15.18 5.75
C GLU A 156 11.02 15.08 7.05
N PRO A 157 11.40 16.22 7.65
CA PRO A 157 12.03 16.21 8.97
C PRO A 157 11.07 15.62 10.00
N LEU A 158 11.59 14.74 10.85
CA LEU A 158 10.81 14.16 11.94
C LEU A 158 10.38 15.27 12.92
N ALA A 159 9.08 15.51 13.02
CA ALA A 159 8.53 16.46 13.97
C ALA A 159 8.90 16.08 15.42
N ALA A 160 9.07 17.11 16.27
CA ALA A 160 9.37 16.93 17.68
C ALA A 160 8.33 16.02 18.34
N GLN A 161 8.78 14.89 18.88
CA GLN A 161 7.91 13.92 19.54
C GLN A 161 7.72 14.36 21.00
N SER A 162 6.48 14.50 21.47
CA SER A 162 6.22 14.89 22.87
C SER A 162 6.51 13.71 23.80
N ASP A 163 7.53 13.81 24.66
CA ASP A 163 8.06 12.71 25.50
C ASP A 163 7.19 12.29 26.69
N SER A 164 5.92 12.66 26.69
CA SER A 164 5.23 12.81 27.98
C SER A 164 4.88 11.48 28.66
N ARG A 165 4.65 10.36 27.98
CA ARG A 165 4.24 9.11 28.67
C ARG A 165 5.37 8.13 28.92
N ILE A 166 6.25 7.92 27.94
CA ILE A 166 7.30 6.90 28.05
C ILE A 166 8.30 7.21 29.17
N GLN A 167 8.67 8.47 29.36
CA GLN A 167 9.56 8.89 30.45
C GLN A 167 8.87 8.88 31.83
N ARG A 168 7.55 9.14 31.92
CA ARG A 168 6.82 9.19 33.21
C ARG A 168 6.70 7.82 33.87
N GLY A 169 6.54 6.74 33.12
CA GLY A 169 6.57 5.38 33.71
C GLY A 169 7.98 4.86 34.01
N ALA A 170 9.00 5.29 33.26
CA ALA A 170 10.40 5.00 33.61
C ALA A 170 10.82 5.68 34.93
N ALA A 171 10.28 6.86 35.23
CA ALA A 171 10.47 7.51 36.53
C ALA A 171 9.70 6.82 37.67
N ALA A 172 8.58 6.15 37.38
CA ALA A 172 7.79 5.40 38.36
C ALA A 172 8.34 3.98 38.63
N SER A 173 9.21 3.46 37.77
CA SER A 173 9.87 2.16 37.93
C SER A 173 11.31 2.27 38.46
N SER A 174 11.64 3.34 39.21
CA SER A 174 12.89 3.41 39.96
C SER A 174 12.95 2.20 40.90
N VAL A 175 13.73 1.19 40.49
CA VAL A 175 14.17 0.10 41.33
C VAL A 175 14.69 0.71 42.63
N PRO A 176 14.27 0.25 43.82
CA PRO A 176 14.80 0.81 45.05
C PRO A 176 16.31 0.61 45.03
N SER A 177 17.03 1.73 44.98
CA SER A 177 18.47 1.80 45.18
C SER A 177 18.77 1.03 46.46
N ALA A 178 19.53 -0.06 46.33
CA ALA A 178 20.00 -0.84 47.46
C ALA A 178 20.68 0.12 48.44
N ALA A 179 19.97 0.41 49.53
CA ALA A 179 20.46 1.22 50.61
C ALA A 179 21.72 0.55 51.17
N ALA A 180 22.76 1.35 51.29
CA ALA A 180 24.03 0.99 51.89
C ALA A 180 23.85 0.41 53.30
N LEU A 181 24.78 -0.49 53.66
CA LEU A 181 25.56 -0.62 54.91
C LEU A 181 25.77 -2.11 55.28
N PRO A 182 26.80 -2.47 56.07
CA PRO A 182 28.21 -2.04 56.04
C PRO A 182 29.19 -3.24 56.10
N GLY A 183 30.41 -3.04 55.58
CA GLY A 183 31.62 -3.75 56.04
C GLY A 183 31.80 -5.22 55.64
N SER A 184 32.67 -5.46 54.65
CA SER A 184 33.61 -6.58 54.73
C SER A 184 34.84 -6.28 53.87
N ARG A 185 35.96 -6.86 54.32
CA ARG A 185 37.33 -6.46 54.03
C ARG A 185 37.76 -6.77 52.60
N SER A 186 38.68 -5.94 52.07
CA SER A 186 39.53 -6.25 50.93
C SER A 186 40.25 -7.59 51.11
N PRO A 187 40.46 -8.34 50.02
CA PRO A 187 41.85 -8.49 49.59
C PRO A 187 42.03 -8.56 48.06
N GLY A 188 43.25 -8.22 47.62
CA GLY A 188 43.94 -9.02 46.62
C GLY A 188 43.88 -8.53 45.18
N ALA A 189 45.03 -8.11 44.67
CA ALA A 189 45.30 -7.78 43.28
C ALA A 189 45.02 -8.95 42.31
N GLY A 190 44.52 -8.61 41.12
CA GLY A 190 44.37 -9.54 40.01
C GLY A 190 43.71 -8.86 38.81
N GLY A 191 44.50 -8.12 38.02
CA GLY A 191 44.02 -7.48 36.79
C GLY A 191 43.80 -8.50 35.66
N PRO A 192 42.77 -8.32 34.80
CA PRO A 192 42.49 -9.24 33.69
C PRO A 192 43.42 -8.99 32.48
N PRO A 193 43.83 -10.05 31.75
CA PRO A 193 44.78 -9.95 30.65
C PRO A 193 44.06 -9.95 29.29
N TRP A 194 43.79 -8.78 28.69
CA TRP A 194 43.58 -8.69 27.23
C TRP A 194 43.61 -7.27 26.64
N ALA A 195 43.98 -6.23 27.39
CA ALA A 195 44.18 -4.89 26.83
C ALA A 195 45.58 -4.74 26.20
N ARG A 196 45.81 -5.34 25.03
CA ARG A 196 46.89 -4.97 24.10
C ARG A 196 46.44 -5.14 22.65
N CYS A 197 45.83 -4.10 22.08
CA CYS A 197 45.89 -3.85 20.64
C CYS A 197 46.56 -2.49 20.43
N ARG A 198 47.79 -2.55 19.93
CA ARG A 198 48.66 -1.43 19.55
C ARG A 198 48.16 -0.83 18.25
N ALA A 199 48.14 0.49 18.20
CA ALA A 199 48.31 1.24 16.98
C ALA A 199 49.77 1.10 16.50
N ALA A 200 49.95 0.73 15.25
CA ALA A 200 51.07 1.03 14.36
C ALA A 200 50.59 0.83 12.93
#